data_AF-A0A7U9XAN1-F1
#
_entry.id   AF-A0A7U9XAN1-F1
#
_cell.length_a   1.000
_cell.length_b   1.000
_cell.length_c   1.000
_cell.angle_alpha   90.00
_cell.angle_beta   90.00
_cell.angle_gamma   90.00
#
_symmetry.space_group_name_H-M   'P 1'
#
loop_
_entity.id
_entity.type
_entity.pdbx_description
1 polymer ?
#
loop_
_entity_poly.entity_id
_entity_poly.type
_entity_poly.pdbx_seq_one_letter_code
_entity_poly.pdbx_strand_id
1 'polypeptide(L)'
;MRYIFRKVWLKLLHHRLVYGLLVLEMAIGMALYVYSCNLLYSMQDEQTDMEQAAATHLMRIFPQDHSSVSEQIPVNADDYKHIQRLVKQGLDYFIVIPDIIISDEKIIDYNLLLVDFQKYGLDSGCVYVGQEIQNEIERKGIGVGIEEVSIEQKEMILQTEENLTKHFEIMPLPNSLKEESLMGSAGNTGFADSLLIPVTEMDKVAGYIQSGQGSVELGIDLSGSSDDEAVLQNIEQYLKERHGESYSYEFYSPSAEFENDTFKAQVDINSINKMGILMLVTLSISFICIFKMLLRKREQELGICQACGAADSDIMAETFIEIFSICIVGIGIGCVTGFILTYQSSSFFTEIVEMKGDFRTVIHSFLFCLLIAIVIFVSVMQKYYFGKTIELIRDK
;
A
#
# COMPACT_ATOMS: atom_id res chain seq x y z
N MET A 1 -43.53 14.55 -14.57
CA MET A 1 -42.21 13.89 -14.54
C MET A 1 -41.93 12.94 -15.71
N ARG A 2 -42.75 11.90 -15.97
CA ARG A 2 -42.48 10.92 -17.07
C ARG A 2 -42.18 11.53 -18.44
N TYR A 3 -42.89 12.61 -18.79
CA TYR A 3 -42.65 13.36 -20.04
C TYR A 3 -41.25 13.98 -20.10
N ILE A 4 -40.81 14.61 -19.01
CA ILE A 4 -39.49 15.29 -18.92
C ILE A 4 -38.37 14.27 -19.09
N PHE A 5 -38.42 13.13 -18.40
CA PHE A 5 -37.43 12.06 -18.56
C PHE A 5 -37.35 11.54 -19.99
N ARG A 6 -38.50 11.28 -20.63
CA ARG A 6 -38.52 10.82 -22.03
C ARG A 6 -37.95 11.85 -22.98
N LYS A 7 -38.23 13.13 -22.75
CA LYS A 7 -37.71 14.26 -23.54
C LYS A 7 -36.19 14.36 -23.40
N VAL A 8 -35.66 14.33 -22.17
CA VAL A 8 -34.21 14.34 -21.91
C VAL A 8 -33.52 13.15 -22.56
N TRP A 9 -34.08 11.94 -22.42
CA TRP A 9 -33.53 10.73 -23.04
C TRP A 9 -33.41 10.84 -24.57
N LEU A 10 -34.46 11.34 -25.23
CA LEU A 10 -34.44 11.57 -26.67
C LEU A 10 -33.38 12.61 -27.09
N LYS A 11 -33.19 13.67 -26.29
CA LYS A 11 -32.12 14.66 -26.55
C LYS A 11 -30.73 14.06 -26.42
N LEU A 12 -30.49 13.26 -25.37
CA LEU A 12 -29.21 12.58 -25.14
C LEU A 12 -28.85 11.70 -26.35
N LEU A 13 -29.83 10.98 -26.91
CA LEU A 13 -29.66 10.18 -28.11
C LEU A 13 -29.40 11.02 -29.37
N HIS A 14 -30.11 12.14 -29.54
CA HIS A 14 -29.99 12.97 -30.73
C HIS A 14 -28.64 13.69 -30.82
N HIS A 15 -28.11 14.21 -29.71
CA HIS A 15 -26.79 14.86 -29.65
C HIS A 15 -25.73 13.99 -28.99
N ARG A 16 -25.76 12.67 -29.27
CA ARG A 16 -24.89 11.65 -28.66
C ARG A 16 -23.40 11.98 -28.63
N LEU A 17 -22.87 12.70 -29.62
CA LEU A 17 -21.45 13.05 -29.67
C LEU A 17 -21.07 14.08 -28.60
N VAL A 18 -21.87 15.14 -28.43
CA VAL A 18 -21.56 16.20 -27.47
C VAL A 18 -21.82 15.70 -26.05
N TYR A 19 -22.93 15.00 -25.83
CA TYR A 19 -23.20 14.39 -24.52
C TYR A 19 -22.20 13.27 -24.19
N GLY A 20 -21.79 12.47 -25.18
CA GLY A 20 -20.75 11.46 -25.00
C GLY A 20 -19.41 12.08 -24.58
N LEU A 21 -19.06 13.24 -25.14
CA LEU A 21 -17.86 13.98 -24.74
C LEU A 21 -17.94 14.50 -23.30
N LEU A 22 -19.10 15.04 -22.88
CA LEU A 22 -19.33 15.46 -21.49
C LEU A 22 -19.29 14.28 -20.49
N VAL A 23 -19.84 13.13 -20.89
CA VAL A 23 -19.75 11.89 -20.08
C VAL A 23 -18.30 11.44 -19.95
N LEU A 24 -17.55 11.43 -21.05
CA LEU A 24 -16.13 11.03 -21.07
C LEU A 24 -15.27 11.97 -20.21
N GLU A 25 -15.51 13.28 -20.31
CA GLU A 25 -14.82 14.29 -19.51
C GLU A 25 -15.03 14.07 -18.00
N MET A 26 -16.28 13.86 -17.58
CA MET A 26 -16.61 13.54 -16.19
C MET A 26 -16.03 12.20 -15.75
N ALA A 27 -16.02 11.19 -16.64
CA ALA A 27 -15.44 9.89 -16.35
C ALA A 27 -13.94 9.97 -16.11
N ILE A 28 -13.19 10.69 -16.96
CA ILE A 28 -11.74 10.88 -16.80
C ILE A 28 -11.44 11.61 -15.48
N GLY A 29 -12.17 12.70 -15.20
CA GLY A 29 -11.97 13.45 -13.95
C GLY A 29 -12.24 12.61 -12.71
N MET A 30 -13.33 11.85 -12.71
CA MET A 30 -13.69 10.99 -11.59
C MET A 30 -12.74 9.79 -11.44
N ALA A 31 -12.25 9.21 -12.54
CA ALA A 31 -11.28 8.11 -12.51
C ALA A 31 -9.97 8.53 -11.82
N LEU A 32 -9.44 9.70 -12.20
CA LEU A 32 -8.22 10.25 -11.59
C LEU A 32 -8.42 10.60 -10.11
N TYR A 33 -9.58 11.16 -9.75
CA TYR A 33 -9.91 11.45 -8.36
C TYR A 33 -10.01 10.17 -7.52
N VAL A 34 -10.74 9.16 -7.99
CA VAL A 34 -10.89 7.85 -7.30
C VAL A 34 -9.55 7.17 -7.13
N TYR A 35 -8.73 7.11 -8.19
CA TYR A 35 -7.38 6.57 -8.14
C TYR A 35 -6.56 7.27 -7.04
N SER A 36 -6.61 8.60 -7.01
CA SER A 36 -5.82 9.35 -6.05
C SER A 36 -6.32 9.23 -4.60
N CYS A 37 -7.63 9.08 -4.38
CA CYS A 37 -8.16 8.82 -3.04
C CYS A 37 -7.84 7.40 -2.57
N ASN A 38 -7.92 6.40 -3.46
CA ASN A 38 -7.50 5.02 -3.14
C ASN A 38 -6.02 4.99 -2.71
N LEU A 39 -5.15 5.72 -3.43
CA LEU A 39 -3.74 5.85 -3.07
C LEU A 39 -3.56 6.47 -1.67
N LEU A 40 -4.31 7.53 -1.36
CA LEU A 40 -4.25 8.18 -0.05
C LEU A 40 -4.72 7.24 1.09
N TYR A 41 -5.83 6.52 0.89
CA TYR A 41 -6.36 5.63 1.92
C TYR A 41 -5.49 4.40 2.13
N SER A 42 -4.91 3.83 1.07
CA SER A 42 -3.99 2.69 1.18
C SER A 42 -2.81 3.00 2.11
N MET A 43 -2.27 4.23 2.03
CA MET A 43 -1.20 4.69 2.93
C MET A 43 -1.66 4.90 4.38
N GLN A 44 -2.91 5.33 4.58
CA GLN A 44 -3.44 5.54 5.93
C GLN A 44 -3.70 4.22 6.66
N ASP A 45 -4.19 3.21 5.94
CA ASP A 45 -4.37 1.88 6.49
C ASP A 45 -3.01 1.27 6.88
N GLU A 46 -2.00 1.39 6.02
CA GLU A 46 -0.62 0.95 6.31
C GLU A 46 -0.03 1.69 7.53
N GLN A 47 -0.26 2.99 7.68
CA GLN A 47 0.15 3.75 8.86
C GLN A 47 -0.52 3.27 10.16
N THR A 48 -1.78 2.84 10.09
CA THR A 48 -2.53 2.38 11.26
C THR A 48 -2.04 1.01 11.73
N ASP A 49 -1.74 0.12 10.78
CA ASP A 49 -1.14 -1.19 11.06
C ASP A 49 0.26 -1.03 11.71
N MET A 50 1.01 0.00 11.33
CA MET A 50 2.34 0.30 11.87
C MET A 50 2.34 0.99 13.24
N GLU A 51 1.32 1.81 13.55
CA GLU A 51 1.15 2.39 14.90
C GLU A 51 0.85 1.32 15.96
N GLN A 52 0.17 0.22 15.59
CA GLN A 52 -0.13 -0.87 16.54
C GLN A 52 1.07 -1.73 16.93
N ALA A 53 2.15 -1.73 16.13
CA ALA A 53 3.36 -2.51 16.36
C ALA A 53 4.52 -1.69 16.99
N ALA A 54 4.27 -0.44 17.38
CA ALA A 54 5.27 0.57 17.77
C ALA A 54 5.92 0.42 19.17
N ALA A 55 5.90 -0.77 19.79
CA ALA A 55 6.45 -0.98 21.14
C ALA A 55 7.94 -1.41 21.17
N THR A 56 8.50 -1.84 20.05
CA THR A 56 9.85 -2.42 19.94
C THR A 56 10.86 -1.43 19.35
N HIS A 57 11.98 -1.21 20.05
CA HIS A 57 13.15 -0.54 19.47
C HIS A 57 13.93 -1.57 18.67
N LEU A 58 14.27 -1.29 17.41
CA LEU A 58 15.11 -2.19 16.62
C LEU A 58 16.53 -1.64 16.54
N MET A 59 17.53 -2.50 16.61
CA MET A 59 18.91 -2.20 16.27
C MET A 59 19.20 -2.74 14.88
N ARG A 60 19.60 -1.86 13.96
CA ARG A 60 20.16 -2.24 12.66
C ARG A 60 21.67 -2.30 12.78
N ILE A 61 22.26 -3.35 12.22
CA ILE A 61 23.70 -3.58 12.21
C ILE A 61 24.15 -3.70 10.77
N PHE A 62 25.07 -2.82 10.37
CA PHE A 62 25.55 -2.74 8.99
C PHE A 62 27.07 -2.52 8.94
N PRO A 63 27.77 -3.06 7.93
CA PRO A 63 29.21 -2.86 7.79
C PRO A 63 29.53 -1.38 7.53
N GLN A 64 30.56 -0.85 8.20
CA GLN A 64 30.93 0.57 8.12
C GLN A 64 31.64 0.95 6.81
N ASP A 65 32.25 -0.02 6.13
CA ASP A 65 32.95 0.19 4.85
C ASP A 65 32.50 -0.86 3.83
N HIS A 66 31.85 -0.41 2.74
CA HIS A 66 31.43 -1.27 1.62
C HIS A 66 32.61 -1.99 0.93
N SER A 67 33.85 -1.58 1.20
CA SER A 67 35.06 -2.08 0.53
C SER A 67 35.83 -3.16 1.28
N SER A 68 35.53 -3.42 2.55
CA SER A 68 36.13 -4.50 3.34
C SER A 68 35.07 -5.47 3.83
N VAL A 69 34.86 -6.48 3.00
CA VAL A 69 34.06 -7.66 3.27
C VAL A 69 34.73 -8.42 4.42
N SER A 70 34.29 -8.15 5.65
CA SER A 70 34.66 -8.98 6.80
C SER A 70 33.92 -10.31 6.68
N GLU A 71 34.64 -11.42 6.76
CA GLU A 71 34.13 -12.80 6.63
C GLU A 71 33.25 -13.25 7.82
N GLN A 72 33.03 -12.40 8.83
CA GLN A 72 32.30 -12.76 10.04
C GLN A 72 30.99 -11.97 10.18
N ILE A 73 29.97 -12.58 10.76
CA ILE A 73 28.73 -11.88 11.14
C ILE A 73 29.01 -10.96 12.33
N PRO A 74 28.37 -9.79 12.40
CA PRO A 74 28.58 -8.85 13.50
C PRO A 74 28.06 -9.29 14.88
N VAL A 75 27.30 -10.38 14.98
CA VAL A 75 26.62 -10.84 16.21
C VAL A 75 26.61 -12.36 16.25
N ASN A 76 26.98 -12.93 17.40
CA ASN A 76 27.01 -14.39 17.62
C ASN A 76 26.01 -14.83 18.70
N ALA A 77 25.78 -16.15 18.82
CA ALA A 77 24.82 -16.70 19.79
C ALA A 77 25.18 -16.38 21.26
N ASP A 78 26.45 -16.11 21.53
CA ASP A 78 26.92 -15.66 22.85
C ASP A 78 26.56 -14.21 23.16
N ASP A 79 26.48 -13.35 22.15
CA ASP A 79 26.05 -11.95 22.30
C ASP A 79 24.57 -11.89 22.63
N TYR A 80 23.76 -12.74 21.97
CA TYR A 80 22.36 -12.94 22.33
C TYR A 80 22.18 -13.27 23.82
N LYS A 81 22.93 -14.25 24.35
CA LYS A 81 22.86 -14.62 25.78
C LYS A 81 23.31 -13.49 26.70
N HIS A 82 24.22 -12.63 26.25
CA HIS A 82 24.68 -11.48 27.02
C HIS A 82 23.60 -10.39 27.07
N ILE A 83 23.04 -10.03 25.91
CA ILE A 83 21.99 -9.02 25.76
C ILE A 83 20.71 -9.47 26.48
N GLN A 84 20.34 -10.75 26.40
CA GLN A 84 19.19 -11.31 27.13
C GLN A 84 19.33 -11.20 28.66
N ARG A 85 20.56 -11.18 29.22
CA ARG A 85 20.76 -10.96 30.66
C ARG A 85 20.63 -9.49 31.05
N LEU A 86 20.91 -8.58 30.12
CA LEU A 86 20.81 -7.14 30.33
C LEU A 86 19.34 -6.68 30.24
N VAL A 87 18.57 -7.27 29.34
CA VAL A 87 17.15 -6.95 29.10
C VAL A 87 16.26 -7.86 29.98
N LYS A 88 15.61 -7.28 30.99
CA LYS A 88 14.84 -8.04 32.01
C LYS A 88 13.49 -8.59 31.52
N GLN A 89 12.96 -8.11 30.40
CA GLN A 89 11.71 -8.58 29.80
C GLN A 89 11.82 -8.55 28.27
N GLY A 90 11.49 -9.66 27.61
CA GLY A 90 11.15 -9.74 26.18
C GLY A 90 12.20 -9.25 25.18
N LEU A 91 13.29 -9.98 24.97
CA LEU A 91 14.13 -9.73 23.78
C LEU A 91 13.51 -10.43 22.57
N ASP A 92 13.06 -9.68 21.56
CA ASP A 92 12.63 -10.21 20.27
C ASP A 92 13.81 -10.29 19.31
N TYR A 93 14.63 -11.33 19.51
CA TYR A 93 15.72 -11.59 18.60
C TYR A 93 15.18 -12.23 17.33
N PHE A 94 15.27 -11.49 16.23
CA PHE A 94 15.01 -12.04 14.91
C PHE A 94 16.03 -11.52 13.91
N ILE A 95 16.54 -12.41 13.06
CA ILE A 95 17.31 -12.01 11.87
C ILE A 95 16.48 -12.37 10.66
N VAL A 96 16.28 -11.40 9.78
CA VAL A 96 15.67 -11.61 8.47
C VAL A 96 16.78 -11.66 7.43
N ILE A 97 16.88 -12.77 6.71
CA ILE A 97 17.79 -12.90 5.57
C ILE A 97 16.92 -13.17 4.34
N PRO A 98 16.80 -12.21 3.40
CA PRO A 98 16.07 -12.44 2.17
C PRO A 98 16.86 -13.42 1.30
N ASP A 99 16.16 -14.38 0.71
CA ASP A 99 16.73 -15.36 -0.21
C ASP A 99 15.71 -15.72 -1.30
N ILE A 100 16.17 -16.43 -2.33
CA ILE A 100 15.36 -16.79 -3.49
C ILE A 100 15.38 -18.30 -3.75
N ILE A 101 14.22 -18.81 -4.08
CA ILE A 101 14.05 -20.17 -4.61
C ILE A 101 13.90 -20.05 -6.12
N ILE A 102 14.81 -20.70 -6.86
CA ILE A 102 14.75 -20.78 -8.32
C ILE A 102 14.23 -22.17 -8.71
N SER A 103 13.01 -22.23 -9.22
CA SER A 103 12.40 -23.48 -9.72
C SER A 103 11.99 -23.32 -11.19
N ASP A 104 12.79 -23.89 -12.10
CA ASP A 104 12.65 -23.99 -13.57
C ASP A 104 12.28 -22.68 -14.33
N GLU A 105 11.18 -22.01 -13.99
CA GLU A 105 10.65 -20.78 -14.62
C GLU A 105 10.05 -19.76 -13.63
N LYS A 106 10.10 -19.99 -12.31
CA LYS A 106 9.66 -19.02 -11.28
C LYS A 106 10.78 -18.76 -10.27
N ILE A 107 10.95 -17.48 -9.94
CA ILE A 107 11.73 -17.01 -8.79
C ILE A 107 10.71 -16.74 -7.69
N ILE A 108 10.91 -17.36 -6.53
CA ILE A 108 10.09 -17.14 -5.34
C ILE A 108 11.01 -16.49 -4.31
N ASP A 109 10.68 -15.27 -3.92
CA ASP A 109 11.38 -14.57 -2.84
C ASP A 109 10.85 -15.12 -1.51
N TYR A 110 11.74 -15.44 -0.58
CA TYR A 110 11.39 -15.92 0.75
C TYR A 110 12.35 -15.36 1.80
N ASN A 111 11.90 -15.32 3.06
CA ASN A 111 12.72 -14.80 4.15
C ASN A 111 13.17 -15.95 5.08
N LEU A 112 14.47 -16.08 5.30
CA LEU A 112 15.01 -16.90 6.38
C LEU A 112 14.92 -16.11 7.69
N LEU A 113 14.18 -16.63 8.65
CA LEU A 113 13.89 -15.94 9.91
C LEU A 113 14.52 -16.69 11.08
N LEU A 114 15.59 -16.16 11.67
CA LEU A 114 16.21 -16.75 12.85
C LEU A 114 15.56 -16.21 14.13
N VAL A 115 14.75 -17.00 14.82
CA VAL A 115 13.97 -16.55 16.00
C VAL A 115 14.23 -17.39 17.24
N ASP A 116 13.91 -16.84 18.42
CA ASP A 116 13.94 -17.59 19.68
C ASP A 116 12.75 -18.56 19.79
N PHE A 117 13.01 -19.82 19.50
CA PHE A 117 12.01 -20.89 19.54
C PHE A 117 11.43 -21.12 20.94
N GLN A 118 12.18 -20.84 22.01
CA GLN A 118 11.65 -21.02 23.37
C GLN A 118 10.54 -20.01 23.67
N LYS A 119 10.62 -18.80 23.11
CA LYS A 119 9.58 -17.78 23.22
C LYS A 119 8.26 -18.22 22.57
N TYR A 120 8.36 -18.84 21.40
CA TYR A 120 7.20 -19.27 20.60
C TYR A 120 6.75 -20.72 20.87
N GLY A 121 7.39 -21.43 21.80
CA GLY A 121 7.07 -22.82 22.13
C GLY A 121 7.39 -23.82 21.00
N LEU A 122 8.38 -23.49 20.17
CA LEU A 122 8.84 -24.27 19.03
C LEU A 122 9.98 -25.22 19.41
N ASP A 123 10.12 -26.34 18.69
CA ASP A 123 11.18 -27.32 18.94
C ASP A 123 12.46 -26.95 18.16
N SER A 124 13.57 -26.73 18.89
CA SER A 124 14.87 -26.37 18.32
C SER A 124 15.51 -27.48 17.46
N GLY A 125 14.97 -28.70 17.48
CA GLY A 125 15.36 -29.77 16.56
C GLY A 125 14.70 -29.67 15.17
N CYS A 126 13.72 -28.79 15.00
CA CYS A 126 12.92 -28.67 13.80
C CYS A 126 13.16 -27.32 13.10
N VAL A 127 12.79 -27.25 11.82
CA VAL A 127 12.67 -26.00 11.06
C VAL A 127 11.20 -25.85 10.67
N TYR A 128 10.64 -24.66 10.89
CA TYR A 128 9.22 -24.42 10.61
C TYR A 128 9.09 -23.64 9.31
N VAL A 129 8.24 -24.13 8.43
CA VAL A 129 8.02 -23.54 7.10
C VAL A 129 6.66 -22.86 7.06
N GLY A 130 6.65 -21.62 6.59
CA GLY A 130 5.44 -20.88 6.28
C GLY A 130 4.55 -21.57 5.23
N GLN A 131 3.25 -21.30 5.24
CA GLN A 131 2.29 -22.03 4.41
C GLN A 131 2.53 -21.84 2.91
N GLU A 132 2.99 -20.67 2.48
CA GLU A 132 3.26 -20.38 1.07
C GLU A 132 4.40 -21.24 0.52
N ILE A 133 5.51 -21.30 1.28
CA ILE A 133 6.68 -22.10 0.96
C ILE A 133 6.36 -23.60 1.05
N GLN A 134 5.60 -24.01 2.08
CA GLN A 134 5.23 -25.42 2.28
C GLN A 134 4.43 -25.98 1.10
N ASN A 135 3.46 -25.21 0.58
CA ASN A 135 2.65 -25.62 -0.57
C ASN A 135 3.49 -25.87 -1.84
N GLU A 136 4.59 -25.13 -1.99
CA GLU A 136 5.49 -25.29 -3.13
C GLU A 136 6.46 -26.46 -2.90
N ILE A 137 7.02 -26.62 -1.69
CA ILE A 137 7.88 -27.77 -1.33
C ILE A 137 7.15 -29.10 -1.54
N GLU A 138 5.91 -29.23 -1.04
CA GLU A 138 5.11 -30.46 -1.12
C GLU A 138 4.75 -30.85 -2.56
N ARG A 139 4.70 -29.89 -3.48
CA ARG A 139 4.32 -30.14 -4.88
C ARG A 139 5.43 -30.79 -5.70
N LYS A 140 6.70 -30.46 -5.46
CA LYS A 140 7.76 -30.83 -6.42
C LYS A 140 9.14 -31.19 -5.86
N GLY A 141 9.39 -31.13 -4.54
CA GLY A 141 10.72 -31.42 -4.00
C GLY A 141 11.72 -30.37 -4.49
N ILE A 142 11.74 -29.23 -3.82
CA ILE A 142 12.42 -28.02 -4.27
C ILE A 142 13.87 -28.00 -3.75
N GLY A 143 14.84 -27.90 -4.65
CA GLY A 143 16.20 -27.48 -4.29
C GLY A 143 16.20 -25.98 -3.98
N VAL A 144 16.63 -25.63 -2.77
CA VAL A 144 16.77 -24.24 -2.32
C VAL A 144 18.17 -23.74 -2.71
N GLY A 145 18.27 -22.50 -3.16
CA GLY A 145 19.38 -22.03 -3.99
C GLY A 145 20.42 -21.20 -3.27
N ILE A 146 21.32 -21.84 -2.51
CA ILE A 146 22.78 -21.59 -2.46
C ILE A 146 23.39 -23.00 -2.24
N GLU A 147 24.57 -23.33 -2.80
CA GLU A 147 25.16 -24.69 -2.89
C GLU A 147 25.14 -25.57 -1.61
N GLU A 148 24.81 -25.01 -0.43
CA GLU A 148 24.93 -25.62 0.90
C GLU A 148 23.59 -25.77 1.68
N VAL A 149 22.44 -25.29 1.18
CA VAL A 149 21.11 -25.50 1.82
C VAL A 149 20.20 -26.29 0.89
N SER A 150 19.96 -27.57 1.17
CA SER A 150 19.04 -28.41 0.38
C SER A 150 17.83 -28.81 1.20
N ILE A 151 16.63 -28.51 0.70
CA ILE A 151 15.37 -29.00 1.28
C ILE A 151 14.94 -30.24 0.50
N GLU A 152 15.12 -31.43 1.08
CA GLU A 152 14.68 -32.69 0.48
C GLU A 152 13.47 -33.24 1.24
N GLN A 153 12.27 -33.09 0.65
CA GLN A 153 10.97 -33.73 0.98
C GLN A 153 10.45 -33.57 2.43
N LYS A 154 11.26 -33.80 3.47
CA LYS A 154 10.97 -33.71 4.91
C LYS A 154 12.16 -33.26 5.77
N GLU A 155 13.34 -33.11 5.19
CA GLU A 155 14.53 -32.68 5.93
C GLU A 155 15.19 -31.48 5.24
N MET A 156 15.54 -30.47 6.03
CA MET A 156 16.42 -29.39 5.60
C MET A 156 17.85 -29.79 5.95
N ILE A 157 18.70 -29.81 4.94
CA ILE A 157 20.11 -30.11 5.07
C ILE A 157 20.89 -28.80 5.00
N LEU A 158 21.54 -28.44 6.11
CA LEU A 158 22.51 -27.36 6.18
C LEU A 158 23.92 -27.99 6.11
N GLN A 159 24.66 -27.72 5.03
CA GLN A 159 26.07 -28.09 4.86
C GLN A 159 26.98 -26.97 5.37
N THR A 160 27.66 -27.16 6.50
CA THR A 160 28.58 -26.14 7.04
C THR A 160 29.99 -26.25 6.43
N GLU A 161 30.77 -25.15 6.50
CA GLU A 161 32.17 -25.04 6.05
C GLU A 161 33.10 -26.16 6.55
N GLU A 162 32.77 -26.84 7.66
CA GLU A 162 33.54 -27.96 8.22
C GLU A 162 33.13 -29.37 7.71
N ASN A 163 32.38 -29.50 6.60
CA ASN A 163 31.82 -30.78 6.11
C ASN A 163 30.85 -31.46 7.10
N LEU A 164 30.23 -30.71 8.01
CA LEU A 164 29.23 -31.23 8.95
C LEU A 164 27.82 -30.96 8.39
N THR A 165 27.21 -32.00 7.85
CA THR A 165 25.83 -31.99 7.38
C THR A 165 24.87 -32.09 8.58
N LYS A 166 24.08 -31.05 8.85
CA LYS A 166 23.05 -31.10 9.89
C LYS A 166 21.67 -31.22 9.25
N HIS A 167 20.94 -32.25 9.69
CA HIS A 167 19.59 -32.54 9.27
C HIS A 167 18.62 -31.91 10.26
N PHE A 168 17.70 -31.10 9.76
CA PHE A 168 16.56 -30.58 10.51
C PHE A 168 15.29 -31.18 9.97
N GLU A 169 14.40 -31.62 10.85
CA GLU A 169 13.07 -32.08 10.45
C GLU A 169 12.20 -30.86 10.09
N ILE A 170 11.57 -30.90 8.92
CA ILE A 170 10.70 -29.81 8.46
C ILE A 170 9.29 -30.01 9.04
N MET A 171 8.81 -29.00 9.74
CA MET A 171 7.45 -28.97 10.28
C MET A 171 6.62 -27.82 9.69
N PRO A 172 5.30 -28.01 9.51
CA PRO A 172 4.41 -26.93 9.16
C PRO A 172 4.34 -25.91 10.30
N LEU A 173 4.20 -24.63 9.96
CA LEU A 173 3.97 -23.58 10.95
C LEU A 173 2.72 -23.87 11.81
N PRO A 174 2.81 -23.84 13.16
CA PRO A 174 1.67 -24.01 14.04
C PRO A 174 0.57 -22.98 13.77
N ASN A 175 -0.70 -23.38 13.91
CA ASN A 175 -1.85 -22.50 13.65
C ASN A 175 -1.85 -21.22 14.50
N SER A 176 -1.20 -21.22 15.66
CA SER A 176 -1.09 -20.06 16.56
C SER A 176 -0.16 -18.96 16.02
N LEU A 177 0.79 -19.30 15.15
CA LEU A 177 1.82 -18.38 14.67
C LEU A 177 1.58 -17.90 13.23
N LYS A 178 0.44 -18.27 12.62
CA LYS A 178 0.14 -17.95 11.21
C LYS A 178 -0.15 -16.47 10.96
N GLU A 179 -0.72 -15.81 11.96
CA GLU A 179 -1.02 -14.37 11.91
C GLU A 179 0.08 -13.55 12.61
N GLU A 180 1.12 -14.21 13.13
CA GLU A 180 2.25 -13.50 13.71
C GLU A 180 3.18 -12.97 12.62
N SER A 181 3.69 -11.78 12.88
CA SER A 181 4.57 -11.07 11.99
C SER A 181 5.56 -10.26 12.81
N LEU A 182 6.78 -10.12 12.30
CA LEU A 182 7.82 -9.31 12.93
C LEU A 182 8.09 -8.09 12.08
N MET A 183 8.11 -6.93 12.73
CA MET A 183 8.35 -5.66 12.06
C MET A 183 9.85 -5.44 11.93
N GLY A 184 10.34 -5.23 10.71
CA GLY A 184 11.75 -4.90 10.41
C GLY A 184 11.86 -3.68 9.48
N SER A 185 13.07 -3.37 9.00
CA SER A 185 13.34 -2.21 8.13
C SER A 185 12.66 -2.32 6.78
N ALA A 186 12.45 -3.54 6.28
CA ALA A 186 11.86 -3.82 4.98
C ALA A 186 10.32 -3.94 5.04
N GLY A 187 9.71 -3.63 6.18
CA GLY A 187 8.27 -3.78 6.42
C GLY A 187 7.95 -4.93 7.37
N ASN A 188 6.71 -5.40 7.29
CA ASN A 188 6.21 -6.46 8.16
C ASN A 188 6.54 -7.84 7.57
N THR A 189 7.41 -8.60 8.22
CA THR A 189 7.78 -9.96 7.81
C THR A 189 6.87 -10.97 8.49
N GLY A 190 5.89 -11.48 7.75
CA GLY A 190 4.98 -12.51 8.24
C GLY A 190 5.65 -13.88 8.40
N PHE A 191 5.25 -14.64 9.43
CA PHE A 191 5.77 -16.00 9.63
C PHE A 191 5.25 -16.96 8.55
N ALA A 192 4.12 -16.63 7.91
CA ALA A 192 3.52 -17.42 6.84
C ALA A 192 4.37 -17.47 5.55
N ASP A 193 5.27 -16.50 5.35
CA ASP A 193 6.09 -16.33 4.15
C ASP A 193 7.58 -16.59 4.42
N SER A 194 7.87 -17.12 5.62
CA SER A 194 9.23 -17.25 6.14
C SER A 194 9.61 -18.69 6.48
N LEU A 195 10.91 -18.96 6.47
CA LEU A 195 11.52 -20.19 6.97
C LEU A 195 12.12 -19.92 8.35
N LEU A 196 11.51 -20.47 9.40
CA LEU A 196 11.92 -20.22 10.78
C LEU A 196 13.02 -21.19 11.20
N ILE A 197 14.14 -20.63 11.66
CA ILE A 197 15.30 -21.37 12.18
C ILE A 197 15.56 -20.92 13.62
N PRO A 198 15.95 -21.82 14.53
CA PRO A 198 16.31 -21.40 15.88
C PRO A 198 17.56 -20.51 15.88
N VAL A 199 17.48 -19.38 16.58
CA VAL A 199 18.61 -18.44 16.78
C VAL A 199 19.89 -19.11 17.29
N THR A 200 19.77 -20.21 18.03
CA THR A 200 20.93 -20.96 18.54
C THR A 200 21.81 -21.57 17.45
N GLU A 201 21.27 -21.72 16.24
CA GLU A 201 22.00 -22.23 15.07
C GLU A 201 22.60 -21.10 14.23
N MET A 202 22.53 -19.85 14.71
CA MET A 202 23.03 -18.69 13.98
C MET A 202 24.50 -18.83 13.57
N ASP A 203 25.40 -19.26 14.47
CA ASP A 203 26.82 -19.40 14.13
C ASP A 203 27.07 -20.37 12.97
N LYS A 204 26.09 -21.26 12.67
CA LYS A 204 26.15 -22.19 11.55
C LYS A 204 25.54 -21.59 10.30
N VAL A 205 24.37 -20.94 10.42
CA VAL A 205 23.76 -20.15 9.34
C VAL A 205 24.67 -18.98 8.94
N ALA A 206 25.60 -18.60 9.82
CA ALA A 206 26.49 -17.48 9.62
C ALA A 206 27.44 -17.61 8.42
N GLY A 207 27.95 -18.82 8.18
CA GLY A 207 28.82 -19.10 7.03
C GLY A 207 28.10 -18.97 5.67
N TYR A 208 26.76 -18.94 5.67
CA TYR A 208 25.95 -18.83 4.47
C TYR A 208 25.70 -17.38 4.04
N ILE A 209 25.86 -16.42 4.97
CA ILE A 209 25.68 -15.00 4.66
C ILE A 209 26.91 -14.54 3.88
N GLN A 210 26.81 -14.55 2.54
CA GLN A 210 27.82 -13.90 1.70
C GLN A 210 27.91 -12.43 2.14
N SER A 211 29.05 -12.09 2.72
CA SER A 211 29.32 -10.78 3.29
C SER A 211 29.20 -9.73 2.19
N GLY A 212 28.09 -9.00 2.22
CA GLY A 212 27.70 -8.06 1.16
C GLY A 212 26.19 -7.96 0.93
N GLN A 213 25.39 -8.94 1.36
CA GLN A 213 23.93 -8.89 1.28
C GLN A 213 23.32 -9.10 2.67
N GLY A 214 22.80 -8.04 3.29
CA GLY A 214 21.97 -8.16 4.49
C GLY A 214 22.48 -7.32 5.65
N SER A 215 21.78 -6.22 5.92
CA SER A 215 21.77 -5.64 7.27
C SER A 215 21.18 -6.66 8.23
N VAL A 216 21.86 -6.91 9.35
CA VAL A 216 21.29 -7.72 10.44
C VAL A 216 20.44 -6.79 11.29
N GLU A 217 19.20 -7.19 11.54
CA GLU A 217 18.32 -6.47 12.45
C GLU A 217 18.20 -7.24 13.76
N LEU A 218 18.03 -6.52 14.85
CA LEU A 218 17.88 -7.05 16.19
C LEU A 218 16.71 -6.32 16.85
N GLY A 219 15.65 -7.05 17.17
CA GLY A 219 14.53 -6.50 17.93
C GLY A 219 14.78 -6.48 19.43
N ILE A 220 14.56 -5.32 20.04
CA ILE A 220 14.64 -5.14 21.49
C ILE A 220 13.34 -4.51 21.97
N ASP A 221 12.51 -5.31 22.64
CA ASP A 221 11.37 -4.76 23.35
C ASP A 221 11.85 -4.23 24.71
N LEU A 222 11.71 -2.92 24.91
CA LEU A 222 12.04 -2.25 26.16
C LEU A 222 10.79 -1.86 26.95
N SER A 223 9.62 -2.37 26.56
CA SER A 223 8.33 -2.13 27.22
C SER A 223 8.40 -2.39 28.73
N GLY A 224 8.62 -1.33 29.51
CA GLY A 224 8.58 -1.37 30.98
C GLY A 224 9.91 -1.12 31.71
N SER A 225 11.02 -0.82 31.04
CA SER A 225 12.20 -0.25 31.71
C SER A 225 12.12 1.28 31.79
N SER A 226 12.60 1.84 32.90
CA SER A 226 12.63 3.29 33.14
C SER A 226 13.97 3.93 32.72
N ASP A 227 14.84 3.17 32.04
CA ASP A 227 16.23 3.53 31.72
C ASP A 227 16.65 2.96 30.35
N ASP A 228 15.76 3.08 29.37
CA ASP A 228 15.89 2.46 28.04
C ASP A 228 17.16 2.92 27.32
N GLU A 229 17.46 4.21 27.37
CA GLU A 229 18.61 4.80 26.67
C GLU A 229 19.96 4.33 27.23
N ALA A 230 20.07 4.13 28.55
CA ALA A 230 21.30 3.62 29.16
C ALA A 230 21.52 2.13 28.83
N VAL A 231 20.45 1.33 28.76
CA VAL A 231 20.54 -0.08 28.35
C VAL A 231 20.97 -0.19 26.89
N LEU A 232 20.38 0.62 26.01
CA LEU A 232 20.73 0.68 24.59
C LEU A 232 22.21 1.05 24.40
N GLN A 233 22.69 2.10 25.07
CA GLN A 233 24.10 2.51 25.02
C GLN A 233 25.06 1.42 25.53
N ASN A 234 24.69 0.70 26.58
CA ASN A 234 25.50 -0.41 27.10
C ASN A 234 25.61 -1.56 26.10
N ILE A 235 24.52 -1.88 25.40
CA ILE A 235 24.51 -2.91 24.35
C ILE A 235 25.38 -2.48 23.16
N GLU A 236 25.24 -1.23 22.71
CA GLU A 236 26.06 -0.67 21.63
C GLU A 236 27.56 -0.70 21.97
N GLN A 237 27.92 -0.29 23.19
CA GLN A 237 29.31 -0.31 23.64
C GLN A 237 29.86 -1.74 23.73
N TYR A 238 29.07 -2.68 24.26
CA TYR A 238 29.46 -4.09 24.34
C TYR A 238 29.77 -4.68 22.94
N LEU A 239 28.90 -4.42 21.96
CA LEU A 239 29.08 -4.93 20.60
C LEU A 239 30.29 -4.28 19.91
N LYS A 240 30.51 -2.97 20.10
CA LYS A 240 31.69 -2.26 19.59
C LYS A 240 33.00 -2.76 20.20
N GLU A 241 33.03 -3.03 21.50
CA GLU A 241 34.23 -3.55 22.19
C GLU A 241 34.59 -4.96 21.74
N ARG A 242 33.58 -5.80 21.46
CA ARG A 242 33.79 -7.21 21.10
C ARG A 242 34.11 -7.43 19.62
N HIS A 243 33.40 -6.72 18.74
CA HIS A 243 33.47 -6.93 17.28
C HIS A 243 34.20 -5.81 16.53
N GLY A 244 34.69 -4.78 17.25
CA GLY A 244 35.43 -3.66 16.68
C GLY A 244 34.57 -2.66 15.91
N GLU A 245 35.22 -1.65 15.29
CA GLU A 245 34.55 -0.62 14.48
C GLU A 245 34.34 -1.04 13.01
N SER A 246 34.32 -2.34 12.71
CA SER A 246 34.00 -2.82 11.36
C SER A 246 32.49 -2.72 11.05
N TYR A 247 31.67 -2.60 12.10
CA TYR A 247 30.21 -2.51 12.00
C TYR A 247 29.69 -1.29 12.74
N SER A 248 28.68 -0.68 12.15
CA SER A 248 27.88 0.37 12.77
C SER A 248 26.60 -0.25 13.34
N TYR A 249 26.25 0.18 14.55
CA TYR A 249 25.07 -0.25 15.29
C TYR A 249 24.18 0.99 15.45
N GLU A 250 23.00 0.96 14.85
CA GLU A 250 22.06 2.08 14.89
C GLU A 250 20.72 1.61 15.47
N PHE A 251 20.30 2.22 16.57
CA PHE A 251 18.96 2.02 17.08
C PHE A 251 17.99 2.92 16.35
N TYR A 252 16.92 2.34 15.85
CA TYR A 252 15.83 3.06 15.24
C TYR A 252 14.50 2.54 15.79
N SER A 253 13.52 3.42 15.84
CA SER A 253 12.13 2.99 16.02
C SER A 253 11.52 2.87 14.63
N PRO A 254 11.05 1.69 14.21
CA PRO A 254 10.36 1.52 12.93
C PRO A 254 9.20 2.50 12.79
N SER A 255 8.49 2.82 13.87
CA SER A 255 7.42 3.82 13.83
C SER A 255 7.94 5.23 13.59
N ALA A 256 9.11 5.61 14.12
CA ALA A 256 9.68 6.94 13.95
C ALA A 256 10.38 7.11 12.57
N GLU A 257 11.07 6.08 12.09
CA GLU A 257 11.66 6.07 10.74
C GLU A 257 10.55 6.02 9.69
N PHE A 258 9.55 5.16 9.88
CA PHE A 258 8.35 5.15 9.04
C PHE A 258 7.59 6.47 9.14
N GLU A 259 7.39 7.10 10.30
CA GLU A 259 6.80 8.44 10.38
C GLU A 259 7.60 9.46 9.55
N ASN A 260 8.93 9.38 9.52
CA ASN A 260 9.76 10.31 8.75
C ASN A 260 9.72 10.02 7.23
N ASP A 261 9.76 8.76 6.84
CA ASP A 261 9.76 8.36 5.43
C ASP A 261 8.35 8.35 4.85
N THR A 262 7.33 7.99 5.62
CA THR A 262 5.95 8.32 5.29
C THR A 262 5.68 9.79 5.35
N PHE A 263 6.28 10.61 6.23
CA PHE A 263 6.07 12.05 6.13
C PHE A 263 6.54 12.58 4.76
N LYS A 264 7.69 12.11 4.26
CA LYS A 264 8.16 12.45 2.91
C LYS A 264 7.23 11.88 1.83
N ALA A 265 6.89 10.60 1.89
CA ALA A 265 6.02 9.95 0.91
C ALA A 265 4.57 10.47 0.95
N GLN A 266 4.07 10.85 2.11
CA GLN A 266 2.73 11.42 2.36
C GLN A 266 2.68 12.88 1.95
N VAL A 267 3.78 13.64 2.05
CA VAL A 267 3.89 14.97 1.42
C VAL A 267 3.77 14.85 -0.11
N ASP A 268 4.40 13.83 -0.71
CA ASP A 268 4.33 13.59 -2.16
C ASP A 268 2.94 13.05 -2.59
N ILE A 269 2.37 12.09 -1.88
CA ILE A 269 1.06 11.50 -2.18
C ILE A 269 -0.10 12.47 -1.90
N ASN A 270 -0.04 13.27 -0.83
CA ASN A 270 -1.01 14.33 -0.59
C ASN A 270 -0.95 15.39 -1.69
N SER A 271 0.23 15.62 -2.29
CA SER A 271 0.37 16.49 -3.46
C SER A 271 -0.31 15.89 -4.70
N ILE A 272 -0.23 14.57 -4.91
CA ILE A 272 -0.96 13.84 -5.96
C ILE A 272 -2.48 13.94 -5.73
N ASN A 273 -2.96 13.79 -4.49
CA ASN A 273 -4.39 13.94 -4.17
C ASN A 273 -4.92 15.34 -4.41
N LYS A 274 -4.15 16.38 -4.02
CA LYS A 274 -4.49 17.77 -4.36
C LYS A 274 -4.54 17.98 -5.87
N MET A 275 -3.62 17.38 -6.63
CA MET A 275 -3.62 17.44 -8.09
C MET A 275 -4.84 16.73 -8.70
N GLY A 276 -5.24 15.58 -8.17
CA GLY A 276 -6.46 14.86 -8.57
C GLY A 276 -7.73 15.71 -8.36
N ILE A 277 -7.85 16.35 -7.21
CA ILE A 277 -8.96 17.29 -6.91
C ILE A 277 -8.92 18.49 -7.87
N LEU A 278 -7.74 19.08 -8.11
CA LEU A 278 -7.59 20.21 -9.02
C LEU A 278 -7.99 19.87 -10.46
N MET A 279 -7.63 18.67 -10.93
CA MET A 279 -8.04 18.16 -12.24
C MET A 279 -9.56 18.02 -12.32
N LEU A 280 -10.19 17.44 -11.30
CA LEU A 280 -11.65 17.30 -11.23
C LEU A 280 -12.36 18.66 -11.28
N VAL A 281 -11.85 19.66 -10.55
CA VAL A 281 -12.38 21.04 -10.58
C VAL A 281 -12.20 21.67 -11.97
N THR A 282 -11.02 21.51 -12.58
CA THR A 282 -10.72 22.07 -13.90
C THR A 282 -11.62 21.47 -14.99
N LEU A 283 -11.86 20.16 -14.96
CA LEU A 283 -12.79 19.49 -15.86
C LEU A 283 -14.25 19.89 -15.58
N SER A 284 -14.62 20.13 -14.32
CA SER A 284 -15.96 20.65 -14.00
C SER A 284 -16.20 22.05 -14.58
N ILE A 285 -15.17 22.91 -14.64
CA ILE A 285 -15.27 24.24 -15.27
C ILE A 285 -15.44 24.09 -16.79
N SER A 286 -14.67 23.21 -17.42
CA SER A 286 -14.77 22.88 -18.84
C SER A 286 -16.16 22.35 -19.21
N PHE A 287 -16.73 21.47 -18.37
CA PHE A 287 -18.11 21.00 -18.48
C PHE A 287 -19.11 22.17 -18.51
N ILE A 288 -18.99 23.15 -17.60
CA ILE A 288 -19.88 24.33 -17.55
C ILE A 288 -19.83 25.08 -18.88
N CYS A 289 -18.63 25.28 -19.44
CA CYS A 289 -18.45 25.98 -20.71
C CYS A 289 -19.14 25.26 -21.87
N ILE A 290 -18.93 23.95 -22.00
CA ILE A 290 -19.52 23.14 -23.07
C ILE A 290 -21.04 23.08 -22.91
N PHE A 291 -21.54 22.88 -21.69
CA PHE A 291 -22.96 22.81 -21.41
C PHE A 291 -23.67 24.15 -21.66
N LYS A 292 -23.05 25.29 -21.29
CA LYS A 292 -23.55 26.63 -21.65
C LYS A 292 -23.64 26.82 -23.16
N MET A 293 -22.64 26.36 -23.91
CA MET A 293 -22.69 26.41 -25.37
C MET A 293 -23.84 25.57 -25.93
N LEU A 294 -24.12 24.40 -25.33
CA LEU A 294 -25.23 23.54 -25.72
C LEU A 294 -26.59 24.19 -25.43
N LEU A 295 -26.75 24.84 -24.27
CA LEU A 295 -27.94 25.62 -23.98
C LEU A 295 -28.14 26.75 -24.98
N ARG A 296 -27.10 27.53 -25.30
CA ARG A 296 -27.20 28.64 -26.25
C ARG A 296 -27.71 28.22 -27.62
N LYS A 297 -27.26 27.06 -28.10
CA LYS A 297 -27.75 26.51 -29.39
C LYS A 297 -29.25 26.21 -29.39
N ARG A 298 -29.85 25.96 -28.23
CA ARG A 298 -31.28 25.64 -28.07
C ARG A 298 -32.04 26.69 -27.26
N GLU A 299 -31.47 27.86 -27.01
CA GLU A 299 -32.14 28.95 -26.29
C GLU A 299 -33.44 29.37 -26.99
N GLN A 300 -33.45 29.33 -28.34
CA GLN A 300 -34.65 29.58 -29.14
C GLN A 300 -35.77 28.57 -28.88
N GLU A 301 -35.44 27.27 -28.75
CA GLU A 301 -36.42 26.23 -28.44
C GLU A 301 -37.03 26.44 -27.05
N LEU A 302 -36.20 26.83 -26.08
CA LEU A 302 -36.64 27.15 -24.72
C LEU A 302 -37.53 28.39 -24.70
N GLY A 303 -37.18 29.43 -25.45
CA GLY A 303 -37.99 30.64 -25.60
C GLY A 303 -39.35 30.38 -26.23
N ILE A 304 -39.43 29.49 -27.24
CA ILE A 304 -40.70 29.05 -27.82
C ILE A 304 -41.54 28.30 -26.78
N CYS A 305 -40.94 27.41 -25.99
CA CYS A 305 -41.65 26.70 -24.91
C CYS A 305 -42.24 27.66 -23.87
N GLN A 306 -41.48 28.68 -23.46
CA GLN A 306 -41.98 29.73 -22.54
C GLN A 306 -43.12 30.54 -23.17
N ALA A 307 -43.01 30.91 -24.45
CA ALA A 307 -44.06 31.64 -25.16
C ALA A 307 -45.36 30.81 -25.29
N CYS A 308 -45.25 29.48 -25.35
CA CYS A 308 -46.37 28.54 -25.33
C CYS A 308 -46.92 28.24 -23.92
N GLY A 309 -46.39 28.88 -22.87
CA GLY A 309 -46.91 28.77 -21.50
C GLY A 309 -46.25 27.70 -20.61
N ALA A 310 -45.05 27.21 -20.97
CA ALA A 310 -44.28 26.35 -20.06
C ALA A 310 -43.82 27.14 -18.83
N ALA A 311 -43.96 26.56 -17.63
CA ALA A 311 -43.48 27.17 -16.40
C ALA A 311 -41.94 27.13 -16.34
N ASP A 312 -41.32 28.17 -15.77
CA ASP A 312 -39.86 28.22 -15.59
C ASP A 312 -39.34 27.03 -14.79
N SER A 313 -40.12 26.56 -13.80
CA SER A 313 -39.81 25.38 -12.99
C SER A 313 -39.68 24.09 -13.84
N ASP A 314 -40.45 23.97 -14.92
CA ASP A 314 -40.37 22.79 -15.80
C ASP A 314 -39.08 22.81 -16.62
N ILE A 315 -38.65 23.99 -17.07
CA ILE A 315 -37.39 24.19 -17.79
C ILE A 315 -36.19 23.97 -16.87
N MET A 316 -36.26 24.47 -15.64
CA MET A 316 -35.26 24.22 -14.60
C MET A 316 -35.13 22.72 -14.32
N ALA A 317 -36.24 22.02 -14.10
CA ALA A 317 -36.24 20.60 -13.81
C ALA A 317 -35.71 19.76 -14.99
N GLU A 318 -36.09 20.11 -16.23
CA GLU A 318 -35.59 19.46 -17.44
C GLU A 318 -34.06 19.61 -17.56
N THR A 319 -33.54 20.81 -17.33
CA THR A 319 -32.09 21.08 -17.39
C THR A 319 -31.34 20.38 -16.27
N PHE A 320 -31.88 20.37 -15.05
CA PHE A 320 -31.29 19.67 -13.91
C PHE A 320 -31.20 18.16 -14.17
N ILE A 321 -32.30 17.54 -14.62
CA ILE A 321 -32.32 16.10 -14.94
C ILE A 321 -31.30 15.76 -16.04
N GLU A 322 -31.13 16.63 -17.03
CA GLU A 322 -30.16 16.45 -18.09
C GLU A 322 -28.71 16.48 -17.57
N ILE A 323 -28.34 17.50 -16.79
CA ILE A 323 -27.00 17.59 -16.17
C ILE A 323 -26.77 16.38 -15.26
N PHE A 324 -27.73 16.08 -14.39
CA PHE A 324 -27.63 15.01 -13.41
C PHE A 324 -27.48 13.64 -14.06
N SER A 325 -28.18 13.38 -15.17
CA SER A 325 -28.06 12.13 -15.92
C SER A 325 -26.65 11.95 -16.50
N ILE A 326 -26.05 13.02 -17.01
CA ILE A 326 -24.68 13.00 -17.55
C ILE A 326 -23.67 12.74 -16.42
N CYS A 327 -23.80 13.45 -15.30
CA CYS A 327 -22.92 13.28 -14.14
C CYS A 327 -22.96 11.86 -13.57
N ILE A 328 -24.16 11.29 -13.37
CA ILE A 328 -24.29 9.92 -12.85
C ILE A 328 -23.60 8.90 -13.76
N VAL A 329 -23.81 9.00 -15.08
CA VAL A 329 -23.21 8.04 -16.03
C VAL A 329 -21.70 8.21 -16.09
N GLY A 330 -21.21 9.46 -16.15
CA GLY A 330 -19.79 9.76 -16.14
C GLY A 330 -19.10 9.21 -14.89
N ILE A 331 -19.74 9.33 -13.73
CA ILE A 331 -19.17 8.89 -12.46
C ILE A 331 -19.22 7.38 -12.31
N GLY A 332 -20.30 6.73 -12.74
CA GLY A 332 -20.34 5.27 -12.77
C GLY A 332 -19.18 4.70 -13.60
N ILE A 333 -18.93 5.26 -14.78
CA ILE A 333 -17.80 4.87 -15.63
C ILE A 333 -16.47 5.23 -14.94
N GLY A 334 -16.34 6.47 -14.46
CA GLY A 334 -15.13 6.99 -13.83
C GLY A 334 -14.70 6.19 -12.60
N CYS A 335 -15.64 5.85 -11.70
CA CYS A 335 -15.36 5.00 -10.54
C CYS A 335 -14.86 3.63 -10.98
N VAL A 336 -15.58 2.94 -11.89
CA VAL A 336 -15.16 1.62 -12.40
C VAL A 336 -13.74 1.70 -12.99
N THR A 337 -13.46 2.68 -13.83
CA THR A 337 -12.11 2.85 -14.42
C THR A 337 -11.06 3.24 -13.37
N GLY A 338 -11.41 4.02 -12.36
CA GLY A 338 -10.51 4.40 -11.27
C GLY A 338 -10.10 3.21 -10.42
N PHE A 339 -11.05 2.32 -10.07
CA PHE A 339 -10.75 1.06 -9.38
C PHE A 339 -9.87 0.15 -10.24
N ILE A 340 -10.17 0.01 -11.54
CA ILE A 340 -9.33 -0.78 -12.46
C ILE A 340 -7.90 -0.23 -12.50
N LEU A 341 -7.73 1.09 -12.56
CA LEU A 341 -6.42 1.73 -12.51
C LEU A 341 -5.69 1.44 -11.19
N THR A 342 -6.38 1.50 -10.05
CA THR A 342 -5.79 1.15 -8.74
C THR A 342 -5.26 -0.28 -8.73
N TYR A 343 -6.04 -1.27 -9.18
CA TYR A 343 -5.62 -2.67 -9.21
C TYR A 343 -4.52 -2.95 -10.23
N GLN A 344 -4.46 -2.19 -11.34
CA GLN A 344 -3.39 -2.38 -12.32
C GLN A 344 -2.08 -1.71 -11.88
N SER A 345 -2.17 -0.59 -11.16
CA SER A 345 -1.00 0.08 -10.59
C SER A 345 -0.37 -0.72 -9.45
N SER A 346 -1.12 -1.55 -8.72
CA SER A 346 -0.54 -2.40 -7.67
C SER A 346 0.55 -3.34 -8.21
N SER A 347 0.45 -3.80 -9.47
CA SER A 347 1.50 -4.61 -10.12
C SER A 347 2.77 -3.84 -10.47
N PHE A 348 2.73 -2.51 -10.54
CA PHE A 348 3.91 -1.68 -10.83
C PHE A 348 4.62 -1.18 -9.55
N PHE A 349 3.91 -1.15 -8.42
CA PHE A 349 4.41 -0.65 -7.13
C PHE A 349 4.55 -1.76 -6.07
N THR A 350 4.74 -3.01 -6.50
CA THR A 350 4.81 -4.21 -5.65
C THR A 350 5.88 -4.17 -4.55
N GLU A 351 6.78 -3.20 -4.59
CA GLU A 351 7.88 -3.07 -3.63
C GLU A 351 7.52 -2.22 -2.39
N ILE A 352 6.38 -1.51 -2.37
CA ILE A 352 6.13 -0.53 -1.30
C ILE A 352 4.71 -0.58 -0.71
N VAL A 353 3.62 -0.86 -1.45
CA VAL A 353 2.24 -0.81 -0.87
C VAL A 353 1.25 -1.74 -1.60
N GLU A 354 0.52 -2.59 -0.87
CA GLU A 354 -0.67 -3.29 -1.41
C GLU A 354 -1.85 -2.31 -1.61
N MET A 355 -1.99 -1.76 -2.82
CA MET A 355 -3.10 -0.86 -3.12
C MET A 355 -4.47 -1.56 -3.08
N LYS A 356 -5.23 -1.34 -2.01
CA LYS A 356 -6.61 -1.84 -1.84
C LYS A 356 -7.62 -0.73 -2.14
N GLY A 357 -8.66 -1.08 -2.90
CA GLY A 357 -9.77 -0.17 -3.17
C GLY A 357 -10.69 -0.07 -1.95
N ASP A 358 -10.77 1.11 -1.32
CA ASP A 358 -11.65 1.34 -0.17
C ASP A 358 -13.07 1.75 -0.61
N PHE A 359 -14.09 1.15 0.00
CA PHE A 359 -15.50 1.50 -0.18
C PHE A 359 -15.82 2.95 0.20
N ARG A 360 -15.05 3.56 1.13
CA ARG A 360 -15.21 4.97 1.51
C ARG A 360 -15.06 5.91 0.31
N THR A 361 -14.20 5.57 -0.66
CA THR A 361 -14.03 6.37 -1.88
C THR A 361 -15.31 6.49 -2.68
N VAL A 362 -16.09 5.41 -2.80
CA VAL A 362 -17.35 5.40 -3.56
C VAL A 362 -18.36 6.38 -2.96
N ILE A 363 -18.44 6.41 -1.62
CA ILE A 363 -19.32 7.33 -0.89
C ILE A 363 -18.89 8.78 -1.13
N HIS A 364 -17.60 9.08 -0.98
CA HIS A 364 -17.07 10.41 -1.24
C HIS A 364 -17.27 10.85 -2.69
N SER A 365 -17.02 9.97 -3.66
CA SER A 365 -17.29 10.22 -5.09
C SER A 365 -18.76 10.55 -5.37
N PHE A 366 -19.69 9.87 -4.71
CA PHE A 366 -21.12 10.16 -4.87
C PHE A 366 -21.51 11.51 -4.25
N LEU A 367 -20.92 11.88 -3.11
CA LEU A 367 -21.13 13.22 -2.52
C LEU A 367 -20.58 14.33 -3.41
N PHE A 368 -19.36 14.14 -3.95
CA PHE A 368 -18.77 15.07 -4.91
C PHE A 368 -19.59 15.18 -6.20
N CYS A 369 -20.19 14.07 -6.68
CA CYS A 369 -21.13 14.10 -7.81
C CYS A 369 -22.23 15.13 -7.59
N LEU A 370 -22.89 15.02 -6.44
CA LEU A 370 -24.08 15.82 -6.13
C LEU A 370 -23.69 17.29 -6.00
N LEU A 371 -22.54 17.56 -5.38
CA LEU A 371 -21.98 18.90 -5.28
C LEU A 371 -21.66 19.49 -6.67
N ILE A 372 -20.94 18.76 -7.52
CA ILE A 372 -20.55 19.22 -8.87
C ILE A 372 -21.81 19.47 -9.72
N ALA A 373 -22.78 18.56 -9.70
CA ALA A 373 -24.03 18.72 -10.44
C ALA A 373 -24.80 19.97 -10.01
N ILE A 374 -24.86 20.25 -8.70
CA ILE A 374 -25.49 21.47 -8.17
C ILE A 374 -24.71 22.72 -8.61
N VAL A 375 -23.39 22.73 -8.48
CA VAL A 375 -22.55 23.87 -8.87
C VAL A 375 -22.71 24.20 -10.36
N ILE A 376 -22.68 23.18 -11.21
CA ILE A 376 -22.90 23.34 -12.66
C ILE A 376 -24.30 23.89 -12.90
N PHE A 377 -25.33 23.29 -12.29
CA PHE A 377 -26.72 23.71 -12.45
C PHE A 377 -26.91 25.18 -12.06
N VAL A 378 -26.44 25.59 -10.88
CA VAL A 378 -26.53 26.99 -10.41
C VAL A 378 -25.78 27.93 -11.36
N SER A 379 -24.56 27.58 -11.77
CA SER A 379 -23.72 28.40 -12.66
C SER A 379 -24.34 28.59 -14.05
N VAL A 380 -25.12 27.62 -14.50
CA VAL A 380 -25.83 27.64 -15.77
C VAL A 380 -27.12 28.45 -15.65
N MET A 381 -27.90 28.23 -14.59
CA MET A 381 -29.20 28.85 -14.40
C MET A 381 -29.13 30.32 -13.97
N GLN A 382 -28.05 30.77 -13.31
CA GLN A 382 -27.88 32.17 -12.92
C GLN A 382 -27.98 33.12 -14.13
N LYS A 383 -27.46 32.71 -15.30
CA LYS A 383 -27.56 33.51 -16.53
C LYS A 383 -29.00 33.60 -17.04
N TYR A 384 -29.80 32.55 -16.84
CA TYR A 384 -31.18 32.50 -17.31
C TYR A 384 -32.13 33.31 -16.42
N TYR A 385 -31.92 33.29 -15.10
CA TYR A 385 -32.76 34.05 -14.15
C TYR A 385 -32.61 35.58 -14.29
N PHE A 386 -31.44 36.04 -14.76
CA PHE A 386 -31.16 37.46 -14.98
C PHE A 386 -31.48 37.97 -16.39
N GLY A 387 -31.68 37.10 -17.38
CA GLY A 387 -32.05 37.50 -18.73
C GLY A 387 -33.56 37.70 -18.86
N LYS A 388 -34.02 38.88 -19.33
CA LYS A 388 -35.44 39.08 -19.60
C LYS A 388 -35.88 38.22 -20.79
N THR A 389 -37.08 37.65 -20.72
CA THR A 389 -37.72 36.82 -21.77
C THR A 389 -37.71 37.47 -23.17
N ILE A 390 -37.69 38.82 -23.22
CA ILE A 390 -37.67 39.62 -24.45
C ILE A 390 -36.26 39.68 -25.09
N GLU A 391 -35.18 39.56 -24.32
CA GLU A 391 -33.81 39.54 -24.86
C GLU A 391 -33.48 38.18 -25.50
N LEU A 392 -34.01 37.08 -24.93
CA LEU A 392 -33.81 35.71 -25.43
C LEU A 392 -34.33 35.48 -26.86
N ILE A 393 -35.33 36.25 -27.31
CA ILE A 393 -35.92 36.15 -28.66
C ILE A 393 -35.31 37.17 -29.62
N ARG A 394 -34.69 38.24 -29.09
CA ARG A 394 -34.25 39.39 -29.88
C ARG A 394 -32.78 39.32 -30.32
N ASP A 395 -31.95 38.47 -29.69
CA ASP A 395 -30.56 38.27 -30.11
C ASP A 395 -30.50 37.57 -31.49
N LYS A 396 -30.41 38.41 -32.52
CA LYS A 396 -29.96 38.08 -33.88
C LYS A 396 -28.85 39.02 -34.28
#